data_AF-A0A371CJL9-F1
#
_entry.id   AF-A0A371CJL9-F1
#
_cell.length_a   1.000
_cell.length_b   1.000
_cell.length_c   1.000
_cell.angle_alpha   90.00
_cell.angle_beta   90.00
_cell.angle_gamma   90.00
#
_symmetry.space_group_name_H-M   'P 1'
#
loop_
_entity.id
_entity.type
_entity.pdbx_description
1 polymer ?
#
loop_
_entity_poly.entity_id
_entity_poly.type
_entity_poly.pdbx_seq_one_letter_code
_entity_poly.pdbx_strand_id
1 'polypeptide(L)'
;FEPEVVLAIILDSIPPEERAPFAENWQTSVSHRVQKWKQSRPPHACMEAQLLWEAHVVEYVIYGYNITKLHGNAKKGSLPPTLPPTIPNFGPRFVPPSYAQLLKRDKKARIKPEVAYVRPLNVVHPFYYDGLKKCPQCDSVDVLWDSWTNTGHRDLHGIRAEESAIGYQLRCKVC
;
A
#
# COMPACT_ATOMS: atom_id res chain seq x y z
N PHE A 1 -10.91 0.02 3.02
CA PHE A 1 -10.06 -0.77 2.12
C PHE A 1 -10.21 -2.23 2.50
N GLU A 2 -10.86 -3.01 1.64
CA GLU A 2 -11.14 -4.44 1.83
C GLU A 2 -10.28 -5.23 0.84
N PRO A 3 -9.16 -5.83 1.27
CA PRO A 3 -8.18 -6.41 0.35
C PRO A 3 -8.76 -7.39 -0.67
N GLU A 4 -9.67 -8.28 -0.23
CA GLU A 4 -10.29 -9.28 -1.08
C GLU A 4 -11.18 -8.66 -2.16
N VAL A 5 -11.98 -7.66 -1.80
CA VAL A 5 -12.85 -6.93 -2.73
C VAL A 5 -12.00 -6.17 -3.74
N VAL A 6 -10.93 -5.51 -3.30
CA VAL A 6 -10.04 -4.75 -4.17
C VAL A 6 -9.30 -5.68 -5.13
N LEU A 7 -8.79 -6.81 -4.65
CA LEU A 7 -8.15 -7.81 -5.49
C LEU A 7 -9.12 -8.36 -6.54
N ALA A 8 -10.37 -8.67 -6.17
CA ALA A 8 -11.39 -9.11 -7.12
C ALA A 8 -11.63 -8.07 -8.23
N ILE A 9 -11.76 -6.78 -7.87
CA ILE A 9 -11.92 -5.69 -8.84
C ILE A 9 -10.71 -5.60 -9.79
N ILE A 10 -9.48 -5.74 -9.27
CA ILE A 10 -8.27 -5.74 -10.09
C ILE A 10 -8.25 -6.95 -11.03
N LEU A 11 -8.57 -8.15 -10.53
CA LEU A 11 -8.61 -9.36 -11.34
C LEU A 11 -9.64 -9.25 -12.48
N ASP A 12 -10.77 -8.60 -12.23
CA ASP A 12 -11.77 -8.37 -13.27
C ASP A 12 -11.35 -7.33 -14.31
N SER A 13 -10.39 -6.46 -13.97
CA SER A 13 -9.84 -5.46 -14.89
C SER A 13 -8.74 -5.99 -15.83
N ILE A 14 -8.22 -7.19 -15.58
CA ILE A 14 -7.12 -7.79 -16.36
C ILE A 14 -7.59 -9.01 -17.18
N PRO A 15 -6.84 -9.39 -18.24
CA PRO A 15 -7.19 -10.52 -19.09
C PRO A 15 -7.32 -11.83 -18.30
N PRO A 16 -8.31 -12.70 -18.62
CA PRO A 16 -8.55 -13.95 -17.89
C PRO A 16 -7.32 -14.84 -17.68
N GLU A 17 -6.45 -14.91 -18.68
CA GLU A 17 -5.20 -15.66 -18.69
C GLU A 17 -4.17 -15.15 -17.67
N GLU A 18 -4.24 -13.87 -17.30
CA GLU A 18 -3.32 -13.25 -16.33
C GLU A 18 -3.85 -13.30 -14.89
N ARG A 19 -5.13 -13.64 -14.69
CA ARG A 19 -5.79 -13.56 -13.37
C ARG A 19 -5.17 -14.49 -12.33
N ALA A 20 -5.03 -15.77 -12.68
CA ALA A 20 -4.44 -16.77 -11.79
C ALA A 20 -2.98 -16.44 -11.40
N PRO A 21 -2.05 -16.19 -12.35
CA PRO A 21 -0.68 -15.84 -11.99
C PRO A 21 -0.59 -14.50 -11.25
N PHE A 22 -1.44 -13.52 -11.57
CA PHE A 22 -1.49 -12.27 -10.82
C PHE A 22 -1.90 -12.50 -9.36
N ALA A 23 -2.94 -13.29 -9.11
CA ALA A 23 -3.41 -13.60 -7.75
C ALA A 23 -2.34 -14.36 -6.95
N GLU A 24 -1.66 -15.32 -7.57
CA GLU A 24 -0.57 -16.06 -6.93
C GLU A 24 0.62 -15.16 -6.58
N ASN A 25 1.04 -14.31 -7.52
CA ASN A 25 2.10 -13.34 -7.30
C ASN A 25 1.73 -12.36 -6.19
N TRP A 26 0.50 -11.85 -6.19
CA TRP A 26 -0.02 -10.98 -5.15
C TRP A 26 0.12 -11.62 -3.76
N GLN A 27 -0.37 -12.86 -3.59
CA GLN A 27 -0.32 -13.55 -2.31
C GLN A 27 1.11 -13.85 -1.86
N THR A 28 1.97 -14.21 -2.82
CA THR A 28 3.40 -14.45 -2.58
C THR A 28 4.09 -13.17 -2.09
N SER A 29 3.87 -12.04 -2.77
CA SER A 29 4.43 -10.74 -2.38
C SER A 29 3.93 -10.28 -1.02
N VAL A 30 2.62 -10.43 -0.74
CA VAL A 30 2.03 -10.13 0.57
C VAL A 30 2.69 -10.96 1.67
N SER A 31 2.77 -12.28 1.49
CA SER A 31 3.31 -13.19 2.49
C SER A 31 4.80 -12.94 2.74
N HIS A 32 5.59 -12.75 1.68
CA HIS A 32 7.01 -12.42 1.80
C HIS A 32 7.23 -11.11 2.57
N ARG A 33 6.41 -10.08 2.29
CA ARG A 33 6.49 -8.78 2.97
C ARG A 33 6.14 -8.89 4.46
N VAL A 34 5.08 -9.62 4.79
CA VAL A 34 4.69 -9.87 6.18
C VAL A 34 5.80 -10.60 6.94
N GLN A 35 6.39 -11.64 6.37
CA GLN A 35 7.49 -12.38 6.99
C GLN A 35 8.72 -11.49 7.24
N LYS A 36 9.11 -10.69 6.25
CA LYS A 36 10.23 -9.74 6.39
C LYS A 36 9.98 -8.71 7.49
N TRP A 37 8.77 -8.17 7.58
CA TRP A 37 8.40 -7.21 8.62
C TRP A 37 8.34 -7.84 10.01
N LYS A 38 7.82 -9.08 10.12
CA LYS A 38 7.84 -9.86 11.37
C LYS A 38 9.25 -10.04 11.90
N GLN A 39 10.19 -10.42 11.04
CA GLN A 39 11.60 -10.62 11.41
C GLN A 39 12.30 -9.32 11.86
N SER A 40 11.83 -8.17 11.37
CA SER A 40 12.43 -6.87 11.65
C SER A 40 11.87 -6.18 12.92
N ARG A 41 10.85 -6.78 13.57
CA ARG A 41 10.12 -6.16 14.69
C ARG A 41 10.26 -6.95 15.98
N PRO A 42 10.21 -6.27 17.14
CA PRO A 42 10.10 -6.97 18.41
C PRO A 42 8.74 -7.70 18.52
N PRO A 43 8.67 -8.90 19.11
CA PRO A 43 7.46 -9.74 19.12
C PRO A 43 6.21 -9.06 19.70
N HIS A 44 6.38 -8.19 20.69
CA HIS A 44 5.27 -7.51 21.37
C HIS A 44 4.67 -6.34 20.58
N ALA A 45 5.32 -5.86 19.51
CA ALA A 45 4.84 -4.80 18.64
C ALA A 45 4.31 -5.34 17.29
N CYS A 46 4.12 -6.66 17.19
CA CYS A 46 3.81 -7.34 15.95
C CYS A 46 2.35 -7.82 15.93
N MET A 47 1.43 -6.93 15.58
CA MET A 47 0.05 -7.32 15.26
C MET A 47 0.00 -7.91 13.85
N GLU A 48 -0.14 -9.24 13.74
CA GLU A 48 -0.15 -9.94 12.45
C GLU A 48 -1.26 -9.45 11.50
N ALA A 49 -2.46 -9.23 12.02
CA ALA A 49 -3.58 -8.71 11.24
C ALA A 49 -3.27 -7.33 10.63
N GLN A 50 -2.57 -6.46 11.38
CA GLN A 50 -2.12 -5.16 10.88
C GLN A 50 -1.12 -5.33 9.73
N LEU A 51 -0.07 -6.13 9.93
CA LEU A 51 0.97 -6.32 8.91
C LEU A 51 0.40 -6.95 7.63
N LEU A 52 -0.53 -7.90 7.76
CA LEU A 52 -1.17 -8.51 6.61
C LEU A 52 -1.99 -7.49 5.81
N TRP A 53 -2.84 -6.73 6.50
CA TRP A 53 -3.67 -5.70 5.85
C TRP A 53 -2.82 -4.62 5.18
N GLU A 54 -1.75 -4.16 5.83
CA GLU A 54 -0.80 -3.20 5.27
C GLU A 54 -0.06 -3.74 4.04
N ALA A 55 0.31 -5.02 4.04
CA ALA A 55 0.97 -5.62 2.89
C ALA A 55 0.04 -5.61 1.66
N HIS A 56 -1.25 -5.88 1.85
CA HIS A 56 -2.25 -5.72 0.77
C HIS A 56 -2.39 -4.27 0.30
N VAL A 57 -2.35 -3.30 1.21
CA VAL A 57 -2.35 -1.87 0.83
C VAL A 57 -1.12 -1.54 -0.02
N VAL A 58 0.06 -2.03 0.37
CA VAL A 58 1.30 -1.84 -0.39
C VAL A 58 1.20 -2.44 -1.79
N GLU A 59 0.73 -3.69 -1.93
CA GLU A 59 0.58 -4.31 -3.25
C GLU A 59 -0.43 -3.56 -4.13
N TYR A 60 -1.52 -3.03 -3.55
CA TYR A 60 -2.44 -2.16 -4.28
C TYR A 60 -1.76 -0.89 -4.80
N VAL A 61 -0.96 -0.22 -3.96
CA VAL A 61 -0.25 1.00 -4.34
C VAL A 61 0.81 0.71 -5.40
N ILE A 62 1.51 -0.43 -5.30
CA ILE A 62 2.47 -0.89 -6.33
C ILE A 62 1.75 -1.10 -7.66
N TYR A 63 0.61 -1.81 -7.65
CA TYR A 63 -0.19 -2.03 -8.85
C TYR A 63 -0.63 -0.70 -9.48
N GLY A 64 -1.29 0.17 -8.69
CA GLY A 64 -1.78 1.47 -9.15
C GLY A 64 -0.64 2.32 -9.72
N TYR A 65 0.49 2.40 -9.03
CA TYR A 65 1.65 3.13 -9.52
C TYR A 65 2.24 2.55 -10.81
N ASN A 66 2.31 1.23 -10.93
CA ASN A 66 2.89 0.59 -12.11
C ASN A 66 2.08 0.84 -13.38
N ILE A 67 0.75 0.92 -13.26
CA ILE A 67 -0.12 1.18 -14.42
C ILE A 67 -0.24 2.67 -14.75
N THR A 68 0.05 3.58 -13.81
CA THR A 68 0.00 5.04 -14.04
C THR A 68 1.36 5.70 -14.21
N LYS A 69 2.48 5.03 -13.91
CA LYS A 69 3.81 5.62 -14.10
C LYS A 69 4.21 5.63 -15.57
N LEU A 70 5.03 6.61 -15.93
CA LEU A 70 5.72 6.59 -17.22
C LEU A 70 6.78 5.49 -17.21
N HIS A 71 6.81 4.71 -18.29
CA HIS A 71 7.90 3.76 -18.52
C HIS A 71 9.23 4.49 -18.69
N GLY A 72 10.34 3.92 -18.23
CA GLY A 72 11.68 4.55 -18.35
C GLY A 72 12.09 4.85 -19.79
N ASN A 73 11.52 4.12 -20.75
CA ASN A 73 11.75 4.31 -22.19
C ASN A 73 10.72 5.24 -22.86
N ALA A 74 9.87 5.93 -22.08
CA ALA A 74 8.89 6.85 -22.63
C ALA A 74 9.58 8.05 -23.31
N LYS A 75 9.04 8.50 -24.44
CA LYS A 75 9.57 9.68 -25.15
C LYS A 75 9.40 10.92 -24.29
N LYS A 76 10.32 11.88 -24.44
CA LYS A 76 10.22 13.18 -23.77
C LYS A 76 8.88 13.85 -24.10
N GLY A 77 8.15 14.29 -23.08
CA GLY A 77 6.81 14.89 -23.23
C GLY A 77 5.65 13.90 -23.24
N SER A 78 5.90 12.59 -23.05
CA SER A 78 4.83 11.61 -22.85
C SER A 78 4.08 11.92 -21.55
N LEU A 79 2.76 11.86 -21.59
CA LEU A 79 1.92 12.00 -20.41
C LEU A 79 1.74 10.64 -19.73
N PRO A 80 1.77 10.58 -18.39
CA PRO A 80 1.51 9.35 -17.66
C PRO A 80 0.09 8.84 -17.97
N PRO A 81 -0.10 7.51 -18.09
CA PRO A 81 -1.43 6.93 -18.18
C PRO A 81 -2.27 7.28 -16.95
N THR A 82 -3.56 7.45 -17.14
CA THR A 82 -4.51 7.65 -16.03
C THR A 82 -4.95 6.31 -15.45
N LEU A 83 -5.28 6.29 -14.15
CA LEU A 83 -5.85 5.12 -13.50
C LEU A 83 -7.17 4.73 -14.22
N PRO A 84 -7.36 3.45 -14.60
CA PRO A 84 -8.61 3.01 -15.21
C PRO A 84 -9.81 3.29 -14.30
N PRO A 85 -10.97 3.73 -14.83
CA PRO A 85 -12.13 4.10 -14.02
C PRO A 85 -12.74 2.92 -13.25
N THR A 86 -12.45 1.69 -13.67
CA THR A 86 -12.86 0.45 -12.99
C THR A 86 -12.08 0.19 -11.70
N ILE A 87 -10.86 0.75 -11.57
CA ILE A 87 -10.03 0.60 -10.39
C ILE A 87 -10.32 1.77 -9.44
N PRO A 88 -10.83 1.51 -8.22
CA PRO A 88 -11.08 2.57 -7.26
C PRO A 88 -9.77 3.26 -6.89
N ASN A 89 -9.79 4.59 -6.77
CA ASN A 89 -8.66 5.36 -6.26
C ASN A 89 -8.73 5.45 -4.73
N PHE A 90 -8.03 4.55 -4.04
CA PHE A 90 -7.88 4.57 -2.58
C PHE A 90 -6.62 5.33 -2.16
N GLY A 91 -6.61 5.82 -0.92
CA GLY A 91 -5.45 6.47 -0.31
C GLY A 91 -5.50 8.00 -0.43
N PRO A 92 -4.43 8.69 -0.01
CA PRO A 92 -3.20 8.16 0.63
C PRO A 92 -3.44 7.60 2.04
N ARG A 93 -4.54 7.96 2.70
CA ARG A 93 -4.97 7.39 3.98
C ARG A 93 -5.92 6.22 3.76
N PHE A 94 -5.47 5.03 4.09
CA PHE A 94 -6.25 3.80 4.02
C PHE A 94 -6.92 3.54 5.37
N VAL A 95 -8.20 3.21 5.33
CA VAL A 95 -8.97 2.87 6.53
C VAL A 95 -9.45 1.42 6.38
N PRO A 96 -9.20 0.55 7.36
CA PRO A 96 -9.71 -0.82 7.33
C PRO A 96 -11.25 -0.83 7.47
N PRO A 97 -11.91 -1.95 7.15
CA PRO A 97 -13.35 -2.06 7.28
C PRO A 97 -13.76 -1.94 8.75
N SER A 98 -14.69 -1.05 9.04
CA SER A 98 -15.26 -0.91 10.39
C SER A 98 -16.13 -2.11 10.76
N TYR A 99 -16.28 -2.35 12.07
CA TYR A 99 -17.19 -3.36 12.62
C TYR A 99 -18.60 -3.31 12.00
N ALA A 100 -19.16 -2.10 11.88
CA ALA A 100 -20.49 -1.89 11.31
C ALA A 100 -20.56 -2.24 9.81
N GLN A 101 -19.48 -2.02 9.05
CA GLN A 101 -19.40 -2.46 7.65
C GLN A 101 -19.37 -3.97 7.56
N LEU A 102 -18.57 -4.65 8.41
CA LEU A 102 -18.50 -6.11 8.43
C LEU A 102 -19.86 -6.76 8.75
N LEU A 103 -20.58 -6.26 9.76
CA LEU A 103 -21.94 -6.74 10.10
C LEU A 103 -22.94 -6.58 8.95
N LYS A 104 -22.84 -5.49 8.18
CA LYS A 104 -23.77 -5.23 7.07
C LYS A 104 -23.50 -6.10 5.85
N ARG A 105 -22.26 -6.58 5.67
CA ARG A 105 -21.87 -7.40 4.52
C ARG A 105 -22.17 -8.88 4.69
N ASP A 106 -22.21 -9.38 5.93
CA ASP A 106 -22.43 -10.79 6.21
C ASP A 106 -23.45 -11.00 7.35
N LYS A 107 -24.47 -11.82 7.09
CA LYS A 107 -25.48 -12.24 8.07
C LYS A 107 -24.87 -13.02 9.25
N LYS A 108 -23.69 -13.62 9.08
CA LYS A 108 -22.92 -14.34 10.12
C LYS A 108 -21.48 -13.82 10.22
N ALA A 109 -21.31 -12.49 10.23
CA ALA A 109 -19.98 -11.88 10.30
C ALA A 109 -19.17 -12.44 11.48
N ARG A 110 -18.15 -13.24 11.18
CA ARG A 110 -17.17 -13.73 12.17
C ARG A 110 -16.16 -12.61 12.43
N ILE A 111 -16.58 -11.61 13.21
CA ILE A 111 -15.74 -10.45 13.50
C ILE A 111 -14.70 -10.86 14.55
N LYS A 112 -13.46 -10.99 14.09
CA LYS A 112 -12.30 -11.22 14.94
C LYS A 112 -11.83 -9.88 15.51
N PRO A 113 -11.67 -9.73 16.83
CA PRO A 113 -11.20 -8.48 17.44
C PRO A 113 -9.90 -7.98 16.82
N GLU A 114 -8.97 -8.89 16.48
CA GLU A 114 -7.66 -8.58 15.92
C GLU A 114 -7.75 -7.86 14.57
N VAL A 115 -8.80 -8.14 13.79
CA VAL A 115 -9.07 -7.49 12.50
C VAL A 115 -9.85 -6.18 12.71
N ALA A 116 -10.68 -6.11 13.75
CA ALA A 116 -11.44 -4.90 14.10
C ALA A 116 -10.56 -3.78 14.68
N TYR A 117 -9.43 -4.13 15.31
CA TYR A 117 -8.46 -3.18 15.86
C TYR A 117 -7.33 -2.78 14.88
N VAL A 118 -7.45 -3.15 13.60
CA VAL A 118 -6.51 -2.67 12.59
C VAL A 118 -6.60 -1.16 12.53
N ARG A 119 -5.45 -0.48 12.55
CA ARG A 119 -5.32 0.97 12.57
C ARG A 119 -5.22 1.51 11.14
N PRO A 120 -5.76 2.70 10.85
CA PRO A 120 -5.58 3.36 9.57
C PRO A 120 -4.11 3.51 9.19
N LEU A 121 -3.81 3.41 7.90
CA LEU A 121 -2.46 3.50 7.34
C LEU A 121 -2.36 4.69 6.39
N ASN A 122 -1.45 5.62 6.67
CA ASN A 122 -1.05 6.67 5.75
C ASN A 122 0.12 6.17 4.88
N VAL A 123 -0.03 6.22 3.56
CA VAL A 123 0.99 5.78 2.62
C VAL A 123 1.70 6.98 2.01
N VAL A 124 3.00 7.11 2.25
CA VAL A 124 3.86 8.11 1.61
C VAL A 124 4.55 7.47 0.40
N HIS A 125 4.03 7.74 -0.80
CA HIS A 125 4.51 7.16 -2.06
C HIS A 125 4.35 8.15 -3.22
N PRO A 126 5.23 8.15 -4.25
CA PRO A 126 5.13 9.03 -5.42
C PRO A 126 3.78 8.96 -6.15
N PHE A 127 3.07 7.83 -6.05
CA PHE A 127 1.71 7.68 -6.57
C PHE A 127 0.73 8.72 -6.00
N TYR A 128 0.90 9.14 -4.74
CA TYR A 128 0.07 10.16 -4.10
C TYR A 128 0.77 11.52 -4.01
N TYR A 129 2.09 11.51 -3.89
CA TYR A 129 2.89 12.67 -3.53
C TYR A 129 4.07 12.87 -4.48
N ASP A 130 3.82 12.94 -5.79
CA ASP A 130 4.87 13.11 -6.80
C ASP A 130 5.71 14.39 -6.59
N GLY A 131 5.12 15.42 -5.97
CA GLY A 131 5.78 16.68 -5.65
C GLY A 131 6.81 16.62 -4.52
N LEU A 132 6.94 15.51 -3.79
CA LEU A 132 7.91 15.37 -2.68
C LEU A 132 9.34 15.02 -3.14
N LYS A 133 9.70 15.29 -4.40
CA LYS A 133 11.02 15.04 -4.99
C LYS A 133 12.04 16.12 -4.61
N LYS A 134 12.28 16.31 -3.32
CA LYS A 134 13.32 17.21 -2.81
C LYS A 134 14.02 16.60 -1.60
N CYS A 135 15.35 16.66 -1.57
CA CYS A 135 16.10 16.22 -0.41
C CYS A 135 15.89 17.20 0.76
N PRO A 136 15.48 16.74 1.94
CA PRO A 136 15.30 17.62 3.10
C PRO A 136 16.61 18.13 3.70
N GLN A 137 17.75 17.52 3.37
CA GLN A 137 19.06 17.87 3.93
C GLN A 137 19.81 18.91 3.09
N CYS A 138 19.83 18.76 1.77
CA CYS A 138 20.61 19.62 0.87
C CYS A 138 19.75 20.36 -0.16
N ASP A 139 18.43 20.24 -0.08
CA ASP A 139 17.46 20.85 -1.00
C ASP A 139 17.59 20.43 -2.48
N SER A 140 18.46 19.47 -2.81
CA SER A 140 18.63 18.96 -4.17
C SER A 140 17.36 18.27 -4.67
N VAL A 141 17.06 18.48 -5.95
CA VAL A 141 16.00 17.77 -6.70
C VAL A 141 16.51 16.51 -7.40
N ASP A 142 17.82 16.25 -7.39
CA ASP A 142 18.40 14.99 -7.88
C ASP A 142 18.24 13.88 -6.83
N VAL A 143 16.99 13.44 -6.70
CA VAL A 143 16.55 12.40 -5.77
C VAL A 143 15.89 11.25 -6.54
N LEU A 144 16.04 10.04 -6.00
CA LEU A 144 15.44 8.83 -6.57
C LEU A 144 14.52 8.18 -5.53
N TRP A 145 13.29 7.90 -5.94
CA TRP A 145 12.43 6.98 -5.22
C TRP A 145 12.96 5.56 -5.42
N ASP A 146 13.37 4.89 -4.34
CA ASP A 146 14.15 3.66 -4.41
C ASP A 146 13.30 2.42 -4.05
N SER A 147 12.90 2.28 -2.79
CA SER A 147 12.22 1.07 -2.30
C SER A 147 11.29 1.33 -1.11
N TRP A 148 10.37 0.40 -0.83
CA TRP A 148 9.55 0.45 0.39
C TRP A 148 10.38 0.27 1.67
N THR A 149 9.94 0.85 2.78
CA THR A 149 10.57 0.63 4.08
C THR A 149 10.58 -0.85 4.48
N ASN A 150 11.76 -1.36 4.83
CA ASN A 150 11.98 -2.78 5.13
C ASN A 150 11.44 -3.24 6.50
N THR A 151 11.09 -2.31 7.39
CA THR A 151 10.62 -2.59 8.76
C THR A 151 9.09 -2.50 8.93
N GLY A 152 8.35 -2.26 7.85
CA GLY A 152 6.90 -1.99 7.86
C GLY A 152 6.56 -0.57 8.34
N HIS A 153 5.31 -0.37 8.79
CA HIS A 153 4.83 0.93 9.27
C HIS A 153 5.57 1.49 10.49
N ARG A 154 5.43 2.79 10.72
CA ARG A 154 5.71 3.45 12.00
C ARG A 154 4.40 3.83 12.66
N ASP A 155 4.33 3.69 13.98
CA ASP A 155 3.20 4.19 14.76
C ASP A 155 3.26 5.71 14.84
N LEU A 156 2.13 6.36 14.59
CA LEU A 156 1.92 7.79 14.71
C LEU A 156 0.90 8.04 15.81
N HIS A 157 1.38 8.59 16.92
CA HIS A 157 0.56 8.92 18.07
C HIS A 157 -0.16 10.25 17.83
N GLY A 158 -1.36 10.17 17.27
CA GLY A 158 -2.23 11.34 17.08
C GLY A 158 -2.99 11.69 18.37
N ILE A 159 -3.35 12.97 18.52
CA ILE A 159 -4.11 13.45 19.70
C ILE A 159 -5.50 12.79 19.80
N ARG A 160 -6.11 12.42 18.67
CA ARG A 160 -7.49 11.89 18.60
C ARG A 160 -7.59 10.43 18.21
N ALA A 161 -6.59 9.90 17.52
CA ALA A 161 -6.56 8.53 17.04
C ALA A 161 -5.13 8.10 16.80
N GLU A 162 -4.86 6.84 17.11
CA GLU A 162 -3.64 6.16 16.71
C GLU A 162 -3.69 5.89 15.22
N GLU A 163 -2.62 6.24 14.52
CA GLU A 163 -2.46 5.96 13.10
C GLU A 163 -1.14 5.24 12.86
N SER A 164 -1.02 4.64 11.69
CA SER A 164 0.23 4.06 11.22
C SER A 164 0.63 4.75 9.91
N ALA A 165 1.92 4.84 9.64
CA ALA A 165 2.42 5.34 8.36
C ALA A 165 3.48 4.43 7.76
N ILE A 166 3.43 4.23 6.45
CA ILE A 166 4.45 3.50 5.71
C ILE A 166 4.93 4.34 4.52
N GLY A 167 6.22 4.28 4.24
CA GLY A 167 6.85 5.12 3.22
C GLY A 167 7.60 4.35 2.15
N TYR A 168 7.70 4.98 0.99
CA TYR A 168 8.72 4.71 -0.01
C TYR A 168 9.96 5.56 0.30
N GLN A 169 11.14 4.97 0.20
CA GLN A 169 12.40 5.63 0.50
C GLN A 169 12.81 6.56 -0.63
N LEU A 170 13.24 7.76 -0.24
CA LEU A 170 13.85 8.74 -1.13
C LEU A 170 15.36 8.75 -0.88
N ARG A 171 16.14 8.52 -1.94
CA ARG A 171 17.61 8.55 -1.93
C ARG A 171 18.09 9.82 -2.60
N CYS A 172 18.89 10.63 -1.92
CA CYS A 172 19.60 11.74 -2.56
C CYS A 172 20.83 11.19 -3.29
N LYS A 173 21.12 11.71 -4.49
CA LYS A 173 22.35 11.35 -5.22
C LYS A 173 23.54 12.24 -4.89
N VAL A 174 23.30 13.34 -4.17
CA VAL A 174 24.30 14.37 -3.86
C VAL A 174 24.91 14.17 -2.47
N CYS A 175 24.10 13.80 -1.47
CA CYS A 175 24.51 13.62 -0.07
C CYS A 175 24.09 12.26 0.47
#